data_AF-A0A6P7ZGP4-F1
#
_entry.id   AF-A0A6P7ZGP4-F1
#
_cell.length_a   1.000
_cell.length_b   1.000
_cell.length_c   1.000
_cell.angle_alpha   90.00
_cell.angle_beta   90.00
_cell.angle_gamma   90.00
#
_symmetry.space_group_name_H-M   'P 1'
#
loop_
_entity.id
_entity.type
_entity.pdbx_description
1 polymer ?
#
loop_
_entity_poly.entity_id
_entity_poly.type
_entity_poly.pdbx_seq_one_letter_code
_entity_poly.pdbx_strand_id
1 'polypeptide(L)'
;MEPPRRNLAEVQKVITSAHQGTTLEEKLQFYDRWAFEYEQLYRHGFRIFHGVDGSEQMLQHAEQKRLYQELKQNILGHEPLAAPTDWFDAVIIVGALSVGQVPLSVIPELCRVTKPGGFLCLTTRTNHSNLQYKSELQERLQDLESTELWERVTVLDVKEWEKATSMEEASPGSDFISGTVYLYRKKVASASTQG
;
A
#
# COMPACT_ATOMS: atom_id res chain seq x y z
N MET A 1 5.20 18.39 -26.36
CA MET A 1 6.07 17.22 -26.50
C MET A 1 5.74 16.27 -25.36
N GLU A 2 5.25 15.08 -25.69
CA GLU A 2 4.94 14.02 -24.71
C GLU A 2 6.26 13.55 -24.07
N PRO A 3 6.35 13.42 -22.74
CA PRO A 3 7.58 12.91 -22.11
C PRO A 3 7.80 11.44 -22.53
N PRO A 4 9.05 10.99 -22.66
CA PRO A 4 9.34 9.64 -23.15
C PRO A 4 8.80 8.60 -22.17
N ARG A 5 8.01 7.65 -22.67
CA ARG A 5 7.54 6.48 -21.92
C ARG A 5 8.76 5.61 -21.58
N ARG A 6 9.13 5.55 -20.30
CA ARG A 6 10.13 4.59 -19.84
C ARG A 6 9.56 3.18 -19.90
N ASN A 7 10.38 2.23 -20.34
CA ASN A 7 9.98 0.82 -20.39
C ASN A 7 10.21 0.16 -19.02
N LEU A 8 9.54 -0.97 -18.79
CA LEU A 8 9.54 -1.72 -17.52
C LEU A 8 10.95 -2.01 -16.96
N ALA A 9 11.94 -2.19 -17.84
CA ALA A 9 13.33 -2.48 -17.44
C ALA A 9 14.05 -1.25 -16.86
N GLU A 10 13.69 -0.04 -17.28
CA GLU A 10 14.24 1.19 -16.70
C GLU A 10 13.65 1.48 -15.32
N VAL A 11 12.36 1.13 -15.13
CA VAL A 11 11.71 1.19 -13.82
C VAL A 11 12.36 0.19 -12.86
N GLN A 12 12.60 -1.05 -13.31
CA GLN A 12 13.31 -2.08 -12.53
C GLN A 12 14.72 -1.64 -12.13
N LYS A 13 15.48 -1.04 -13.06
CA LYS A 13 16.87 -0.63 -12.80
C LYS A 13 16.98 0.51 -11.78
N VAL A 14 16.00 1.42 -11.77
CA VAL A 14 15.90 2.50 -10.78
C VAL A 14 15.57 1.94 -9.40
N ILE A 15 14.66 0.96 -9.32
CA ILE A 15 14.30 0.26 -8.08
C ILE A 15 15.53 -0.44 -7.47
N THR A 16 16.33 -1.15 -8.28
CA THR A 16 17.52 -1.88 -7.80
C THR A 16 18.61 -0.96 -7.23
N SER A 17 18.81 0.23 -7.81
CA SER A 17 19.93 1.13 -7.44
C SER A 17 19.81 1.77 -6.06
N ALA A 18 18.65 1.65 -5.43
CA ALA A 18 18.24 2.60 -4.42
C ALA A 18 18.49 2.13 -2.96
N HIS A 19 19.05 0.94 -2.74
CA HIS A 19 19.04 0.27 -1.42
C HIS A 19 20.41 0.05 -0.74
N GLN A 20 21.20 1.11 -0.54
CA GLN A 20 22.40 1.08 0.32
C GLN A 20 22.15 1.82 1.65
N GLY A 21 21.88 1.09 2.75
CA GLY A 21 22.46 1.32 4.09
C GLY A 21 21.34 1.48 5.14
N THR A 22 21.55 1.27 6.46
CA THR A 22 20.46 1.26 7.49
C THR A 22 20.72 2.06 8.79
N THR A 23 19.95 3.15 8.94
CA THR A 23 19.80 4.15 10.03
C THR A 23 18.37 4.72 9.97
N LEU A 24 17.88 5.45 10.98
CA LEU A 24 16.58 6.15 10.92
C LEU A 24 16.48 7.09 9.70
N GLU A 25 17.60 7.72 9.36
CA GLU A 25 17.75 8.58 8.20
C GLU A 25 17.62 7.79 6.89
N GLU A 26 18.15 6.57 6.83
CA GLU A 26 17.97 5.68 5.67
C GLU A 26 16.55 5.08 5.59
N LYS A 27 15.85 4.89 6.72
CA LYS A 27 14.40 4.58 6.74
C LYS A 27 13.59 5.75 6.18
N LEU A 28 13.89 6.99 6.61
CA LEU A 28 13.27 8.20 6.07
C LEU A 28 13.58 8.38 4.58
N GLN A 29 14.82 8.14 4.14
CA GLN A 29 15.20 8.16 2.72
C GLN A 29 14.52 7.04 1.90
N PHE A 30 14.26 5.87 2.49
CA PHE A 30 13.44 4.83 1.86
C PHE A 30 11.99 5.32 1.67
N TYR A 31 11.39 5.93 2.69
CA TYR A 31 10.06 6.56 2.56
C TYR A 31 10.06 7.77 1.61
N ASP A 32 11.18 8.49 1.45
CA ASP A 32 11.33 9.56 0.45
C ASP A 32 11.44 9.04 -0.97
N ARG A 33 12.03 7.86 -1.17
CA ARG A 33 11.98 7.20 -2.48
C ARG A 33 10.58 6.73 -2.85
N TRP A 34 9.78 6.29 -1.87
CA TRP A 34 8.35 6.12 -2.06
C TRP A 34 7.64 7.44 -2.41
N ALA A 35 8.11 8.60 -1.94
CA ALA A 35 7.59 9.92 -2.37
C ALA A 35 7.70 10.14 -3.89
N PHE A 36 8.79 9.65 -4.50
CA PHE A 36 8.98 9.70 -5.95
C PHE A 36 7.93 8.87 -6.71
N GLU A 37 7.34 7.86 -6.06
CA GLU A 37 6.24 7.04 -6.58
C GLU A 37 4.88 7.75 -6.39
N TYR A 38 4.71 8.55 -5.32
CA TYR A 38 3.56 9.47 -5.20
C TYR A 38 3.58 10.56 -6.28
N GLU A 39 4.76 11.05 -6.69
CA GLU A 39 4.87 11.89 -7.89
C GLU A 39 4.43 11.14 -9.16
N GLN A 40 4.62 9.82 -9.25
CA GLN A 40 4.10 9.05 -10.37
C GLN A 40 2.57 9.00 -10.35
N LEU A 41 1.94 8.80 -9.18
CA LEU A 41 0.47 8.91 -9.06
C LEU A 41 -0.01 10.30 -9.51
N TYR A 42 0.72 11.36 -9.12
CA TYR A 42 0.46 12.71 -9.61
C TYR A 42 0.59 12.78 -11.15
N ARG A 43 1.63 12.20 -11.75
CA ARG A 43 1.78 12.18 -13.21
C ARG A 43 0.67 11.40 -13.92
N HIS A 44 0.07 10.41 -13.27
CA HIS A 44 -1.00 9.56 -13.83
C HIS A 44 -2.42 10.10 -13.57
N GLY A 45 -2.56 11.32 -13.05
CA GLY A 45 -3.85 12.00 -12.94
C GLY A 45 -4.45 12.04 -11.53
N PHE A 46 -3.85 11.35 -10.55
CA PHE A 46 -4.26 11.51 -9.15
C PHE A 46 -3.83 12.89 -8.66
N ARG A 47 -4.71 13.59 -7.94
CA ARG A 47 -4.45 14.99 -7.54
C ARG A 47 -4.62 15.21 -6.05
N ILE A 48 -5.51 14.43 -5.42
CA ILE A 48 -5.90 14.58 -4.03
C ILE A 48 -5.37 13.37 -3.27
N PHE A 49 -4.42 13.61 -2.39
CA PHE A 49 -3.74 12.65 -1.53
C PHE A 49 -4.07 12.97 -0.08
N HIS A 50 -4.67 12.00 0.60
CA HIS A 50 -4.84 12.03 2.05
C HIS A 50 -3.91 11.00 2.65
N GLY A 51 -3.18 11.37 3.70
CA GLY A 51 -2.26 10.47 4.40
C GLY A 51 -2.74 10.20 5.83
N VAL A 52 -2.56 8.96 6.28
CA VAL A 52 -2.91 8.53 7.63
C VAL A 52 -1.77 7.70 8.19
N ASP A 53 -1.33 8.04 9.40
CA ASP A 53 -0.30 7.29 10.12
C ASP A 53 -0.55 7.39 11.63
N GLY A 54 -0.08 6.40 12.40
CA GLY A 54 -0.11 6.46 13.85
C GLY A 54 0.98 7.33 14.47
N SER A 55 2.09 7.52 13.74
CA SER A 55 3.25 8.29 14.15
C SER A 55 3.15 9.74 13.69
N GLU A 56 3.15 10.66 14.64
CA GLU A 56 3.23 12.10 14.37
C GLU A 56 4.51 12.47 13.59
N GLN A 57 5.63 11.81 13.89
CA GLN A 57 6.90 12.03 13.19
C GLN A 57 6.81 11.66 11.70
N MET A 58 6.12 10.55 11.37
CA MET A 58 5.89 10.16 9.98
C MET A 58 4.98 11.15 9.25
N LEU A 59 3.99 11.72 9.94
CA LEU A 59 3.13 12.75 9.36
C LEU A 59 3.89 14.06 9.12
N GLN A 60 4.73 14.49 10.05
CA GLN A 60 5.60 15.66 9.85
C GLN A 60 6.54 15.46 8.65
N HIS A 61 7.06 14.25 8.47
CA HIS A 61 7.86 13.90 7.29
C HIS A 61 7.04 13.91 6.00
N ALA A 62 5.81 13.39 6.03
CA ALA A 62 4.89 13.42 4.89
C ALA A 62 4.49 14.86 4.49
N GLU A 63 4.33 15.75 5.46
CA GLU A 63 3.98 17.17 5.24
C GLU A 63 5.05 17.89 4.43
N GLN A 64 6.34 17.61 4.68
CA GLN A 64 7.46 18.21 3.96
C GLN A 64 7.42 17.94 2.45
N LYS A 65 6.77 16.85 2.03
CA LYS A 65 6.60 16.48 0.61
C LYS A 65 5.63 17.40 -0.13
N ARG A 66 4.75 18.12 0.60
CA ARG A 66 3.75 19.05 0.04
C ARG A 66 2.83 18.43 -1.03
N LEU A 67 2.66 17.10 -0.97
CA LEU A 67 1.78 16.35 -1.87
C LEU A 67 0.39 16.11 -1.26
N TYR A 68 0.31 16.00 0.06
CA TYR A 68 -0.91 15.65 0.78
C TYR A 68 -1.74 16.90 1.07
N GLN A 69 -3.02 16.86 0.72
CA GLN A 69 -3.99 17.90 1.08
C GLN A 69 -4.41 17.79 2.54
N GLU A 70 -4.44 16.57 3.06
CA GLU A 70 -4.79 16.28 4.44
C GLU A 70 -3.89 15.17 4.99
N LEU A 71 -3.40 15.37 6.21
CA LEU A 71 -2.65 14.41 6.98
C LEU A 71 -3.36 14.22 8.32
N LYS A 72 -3.65 12.99 8.69
CA LYS A 72 -4.37 12.69 9.94
C LYS A 72 -3.65 11.62 10.75
N GLN A 73 -3.46 11.91 12.03
CA GLN A 73 -2.99 10.90 12.97
C GLN A 73 -4.13 9.95 13.34
N ASN A 74 -3.95 8.66 13.10
CA ASN A 74 -4.91 7.62 13.45
C ASN A 74 -4.21 6.26 13.58
N ILE A 75 -4.52 5.54 14.65
CA ILE A 75 -4.07 4.16 14.82
C ILE A 75 -5.00 3.23 14.06
N LEU A 76 -4.55 2.79 12.88
CA LEU A 76 -5.31 1.94 11.98
C LEU A 76 -5.74 0.64 12.66
N GLY A 77 -7.01 0.28 12.47
CA GLY A 77 -7.60 -0.96 13.01
C GLY A 77 -8.14 -0.85 14.44
N HIS A 78 -7.98 0.31 15.10
CA HIS A 78 -8.61 0.64 16.38
C HIS A 78 -9.82 1.55 16.22
N GLU A 79 -9.66 2.63 15.45
CA GLU A 79 -10.70 3.62 15.21
C GLU A 79 -11.05 3.72 13.72
N PRO A 80 -12.29 4.08 13.37
CA PRO A 80 -12.64 4.37 11.99
C PRO A 80 -11.80 5.52 11.41
N LEU A 81 -11.53 5.45 10.12
CA LEU A 81 -10.99 6.55 9.35
C LEU A 81 -12.03 7.68 9.32
N ALA A 82 -11.57 8.91 9.53
CA ALA A 82 -12.42 10.09 9.42
C ALA A 82 -12.64 10.50 7.95
N ALA A 83 -13.13 9.55 7.17
CA ALA A 83 -13.52 9.73 5.78
C ALA A 83 -14.92 9.13 5.56
N PRO A 84 -15.75 9.75 4.70
CA PRO A 84 -17.03 9.18 4.31
C PRO A 84 -16.88 7.79 3.67
N THR A 85 -17.97 7.02 3.68
CA THR A 85 -18.06 5.80 2.88
C THR A 85 -17.98 6.18 1.40
N ASP A 86 -17.33 5.34 0.60
CA ASP A 86 -17.19 5.52 -0.85
C ASP A 86 -16.60 6.89 -1.23
N TRP A 87 -15.48 7.26 -0.61
CA TRP A 87 -14.86 8.58 -0.80
C TRP A 87 -13.63 8.57 -1.73
N PHE A 88 -12.80 7.54 -1.65
CA PHE A 88 -11.53 7.48 -2.37
C PHE A 88 -11.61 6.61 -3.63
N ASP A 89 -11.05 7.12 -4.72
CA ASP A 89 -10.93 6.38 -5.99
C ASP A 89 -9.85 5.29 -5.90
N ALA A 90 -8.87 5.45 -5.01
CA ALA A 90 -7.88 4.45 -4.66
C ALA A 90 -7.52 4.54 -3.17
N VAL A 91 -7.40 3.39 -2.52
CA VAL A 91 -6.90 3.25 -1.14
C VAL A 91 -5.68 2.35 -1.18
N ILE A 92 -4.58 2.82 -0.60
CA ILE A 92 -3.29 2.15 -0.66
C ILE A 92 -2.72 2.05 0.75
N ILE A 93 -2.31 0.85 1.16
CA ILE A 93 -1.57 0.63 2.40
C ILE A 93 -0.32 -0.21 2.09
N VAL A 94 0.83 0.39 2.39
CA VAL A 94 2.14 -0.14 2.03
C VAL A 94 2.99 -0.27 3.27
N GLY A 95 3.64 -1.43 3.45
CA GLY A 95 4.64 -1.63 4.51
C GLY A 95 4.08 -1.59 5.94
N ALA A 96 2.76 -1.56 6.12
CA ALA A 96 2.11 -1.45 7.42
C ALA A 96 1.30 -2.70 7.82
N LEU A 97 0.80 -3.47 6.85
CA LEU A 97 0.08 -4.71 7.11
C LEU A 97 1.07 -5.82 7.47
N SER A 98 1.35 -5.99 8.76
CA SER A 98 2.20 -7.05 9.27
C SER A 98 1.95 -7.33 10.76
N VAL A 99 2.43 -8.47 11.24
CA VAL A 99 2.39 -8.81 12.67
C VAL A 99 3.06 -7.71 13.52
N GLY A 100 2.36 -7.27 14.57
CA GLY A 100 2.82 -6.22 15.48
C GLY A 100 2.68 -4.79 14.96
N GLN A 101 2.14 -4.60 13.75
CA GLN A 101 1.84 -3.28 13.17
C GLN A 101 0.32 -3.11 13.01
N VAL A 102 -0.20 -3.07 11.78
CA VAL A 102 -1.62 -2.85 11.54
C VAL A 102 -2.38 -4.18 11.55
N PRO A 103 -3.40 -4.37 12.41
CA PRO A 103 -4.20 -5.58 12.44
C PRO A 103 -5.15 -5.69 11.25
N LEU A 104 -5.59 -6.92 10.92
CA LEU A 104 -6.53 -7.19 9.83
C LEU A 104 -7.95 -6.62 10.06
N SER A 105 -8.24 -6.13 11.27
CA SER A 105 -9.47 -5.38 11.56
C SER A 105 -9.58 -4.08 10.78
N VAL A 106 -8.48 -3.58 10.19
CA VAL A 106 -8.50 -2.40 9.30
C VAL A 106 -9.21 -2.68 7.96
N ILE A 107 -9.21 -3.92 7.48
CA ILE A 107 -9.64 -4.25 6.10
C ILE A 107 -11.07 -3.79 5.79
N PRO A 108 -12.09 -4.04 6.64
CA PRO A 108 -13.44 -3.53 6.40
C PRO A 108 -13.51 -2.01 6.24
N GLU A 109 -12.67 -1.28 6.98
CA GLU A 109 -12.63 0.18 6.95
C GLU A 109 -12.00 0.71 5.67
N LEU A 110 -10.91 0.08 5.19
CA LEU A 110 -10.33 0.39 3.88
C LEU A 110 -11.35 0.13 2.76
N CYS A 111 -12.08 -0.98 2.85
CA CYS A 111 -13.16 -1.32 1.93
C CYS A 111 -14.32 -0.31 1.96
N ARG A 112 -14.68 0.20 3.15
CA ARG A 112 -15.75 1.18 3.37
C ARG A 112 -15.44 2.50 2.67
N VAL A 113 -14.23 3.02 2.82
CA VAL A 113 -13.87 4.33 2.26
C VAL A 113 -13.52 4.28 0.77
N THR A 114 -13.33 3.09 0.20
CA THR A 114 -13.10 2.89 -1.25
C THR A 114 -14.41 2.99 -2.02
N LYS A 115 -14.46 3.85 -3.05
CA LYS A 115 -15.62 4.01 -3.95
C LYS A 115 -15.93 2.74 -4.75
N PRO A 116 -17.20 2.51 -5.15
CA PRO A 116 -17.52 1.58 -6.22
C PRO A 116 -16.75 1.95 -7.50
N GLY A 117 -16.13 0.97 -8.14
CA GLY A 117 -15.22 1.15 -9.27
C GLY A 117 -13.79 1.55 -8.88
N GLY A 118 -13.56 1.92 -7.61
CA GLY A 118 -12.25 2.27 -7.07
C GLY A 118 -11.38 1.07 -6.70
N PHE A 119 -10.12 1.35 -6.38
CA PHE A 119 -9.09 0.34 -6.16
C PHE A 119 -8.63 0.25 -4.70
N LEU A 120 -8.35 -0.97 -4.26
CA LEU A 120 -7.68 -1.26 -2.99
C LEU A 120 -6.35 -1.96 -3.28
N CYS A 121 -5.25 -1.33 -2.86
CA CYS A 121 -3.89 -1.85 -3.01
C CYS A 121 -3.29 -2.10 -1.63
N LEU A 122 -2.92 -3.36 -1.37
CA LEU A 122 -2.40 -3.81 -0.08
C LEU A 122 -1.06 -4.50 -0.31
N THR A 123 -0.11 -4.31 0.60
CA THR A 123 1.16 -5.04 0.57
C THR A 123 1.47 -5.63 1.93
N THR A 124 2.03 -6.83 1.96
CA THR A 124 2.56 -7.44 3.19
C THR A 124 3.86 -8.17 2.91
N ARG A 125 4.75 -8.22 3.92
CA ARG A 125 6.00 -8.97 3.86
C ARG A 125 5.76 -10.49 3.93
N THR A 126 6.70 -11.28 3.43
CA THR A 126 6.60 -12.75 3.37
C THR A 126 7.74 -13.46 4.12
N ASN A 127 8.44 -12.75 5.02
CA ASN A 127 9.41 -13.36 5.93
C ASN A 127 8.74 -14.27 6.96
N HIS A 128 9.56 -15.13 7.57
CA HIS A 128 9.12 -16.22 8.43
C HIS A 128 8.15 -15.78 9.55
N SER A 129 8.47 -14.69 10.25
CA SER A 129 7.65 -14.17 11.36
C SER A 129 6.28 -13.65 10.91
N ASN A 130 6.09 -13.34 9.62
CA ASN A 130 4.85 -12.77 9.09
C ASN A 130 3.99 -13.79 8.32
N LEU A 131 4.42 -15.04 8.19
CA LEU A 131 3.71 -16.03 7.37
C LEU A 131 2.27 -16.29 7.85
N GLN A 132 2.05 -16.38 9.16
CA GLN A 132 0.69 -16.55 9.71
C GLN A 132 -0.20 -15.34 9.38
N TYR A 133 0.28 -14.12 9.65
CA TYR A 133 -0.43 -12.89 9.32
C TYR A 133 -0.76 -12.82 7.83
N LYS A 134 0.18 -13.17 6.96
CA LYS A 134 -0.04 -13.23 5.50
C LYS A 134 -1.16 -14.21 5.16
N SER A 135 -1.16 -15.41 5.75
CA SER A 135 -2.19 -16.42 5.51
C SER A 135 -3.58 -15.91 5.91
N GLU A 136 -3.69 -15.29 7.09
CA GLU A 136 -4.95 -14.72 7.58
C GLU A 136 -5.41 -13.53 6.70
N LEU A 137 -4.48 -12.70 6.21
CA LEU A 137 -4.79 -11.66 5.23
C LEU A 137 -5.35 -12.26 3.94
N GLN A 138 -4.72 -13.33 3.42
CA GLN A 138 -5.16 -13.99 2.20
C GLN A 138 -6.57 -14.58 2.35
N GLU A 139 -6.87 -15.21 3.47
CA GLU A 139 -8.22 -15.71 3.78
C GLU A 139 -9.24 -14.56 3.80
N ARG A 140 -8.94 -13.46 4.49
CA ARG A 140 -9.82 -12.28 4.52
C ARG A 140 -10.06 -11.67 3.14
N LEU A 141 -9.06 -11.68 2.26
CA LEU A 141 -9.19 -11.18 0.89
C LEU A 141 -10.01 -12.15 0.02
N GLN A 142 -9.90 -13.45 0.24
CA GLN A 142 -10.75 -14.46 -0.41
C GLN A 142 -12.21 -14.33 0.05
N ASP A 143 -12.46 -14.05 1.33
CA ASP A 143 -13.81 -13.75 1.82
C ASP A 143 -14.41 -12.55 1.07
N LEU A 144 -13.63 -11.49 0.84
CA LEU A 144 -14.09 -10.34 0.07
C LEU A 144 -14.45 -10.70 -1.38
N GLU A 145 -13.67 -11.56 -2.03
CA GLU A 145 -14.02 -12.10 -3.36
C GLU A 145 -15.35 -12.85 -3.34
N SER A 146 -15.59 -13.66 -2.30
CA SER A 146 -16.82 -14.46 -2.16
C SER A 146 -18.09 -13.63 -2.00
N THR A 147 -17.97 -12.37 -1.56
CA THR A 147 -19.12 -11.44 -1.47
C THR A 147 -19.62 -10.98 -2.83
N GLU A 148 -18.89 -11.25 -3.91
CA GLU A 148 -19.12 -10.73 -5.25
C GLU A 148 -19.08 -9.19 -5.37
N LEU A 149 -18.77 -8.45 -4.30
CA LEU A 149 -18.60 -6.99 -4.30
C LEU A 149 -17.19 -6.54 -4.70
N TRP A 150 -16.22 -7.45 -4.64
CA TRP A 150 -14.81 -7.17 -4.95
C TRP A 150 -14.31 -8.12 -6.03
N GLU A 151 -13.50 -7.59 -6.94
CA GLU A 151 -12.79 -8.37 -7.95
C GLU A 151 -11.29 -8.29 -7.70
N ARG A 152 -10.61 -9.44 -7.76
CA ARG A 152 -9.16 -9.51 -7.71
C ARG A 152 -8.59 -9.12 -9.07
N VAL A 153 -7.84 -8.03 -9.10
CA VAL A 153 -7.17 -7.54 -10.31
C VAL A 153 -5.83 -8.24 -10.49
N THR A 154 -5.00 -8.26 -9.45
CA THR A 154 -3.72 -9.00 -9.48
C THR A 154 -3.21 -9.33 -8.08
N VAL A 155 -2.37 -10.37 -8.00
CA VAL A 155 -1.54 -10.69 -6.85
C VAL A 155 -0.14 -10.93 -7.37
N LEU A 156 0.82 -10.17 -6.86
CA LEU A 156 2.20 -10.19 -7.34
C LEU A 156 3.14 -10.44 -6.17
N ASP A 157 3.93 -11.51 -6.25
CA ASP A 157 5.03 -11.74 -5.34
C ASP A 157 6.26 -10.97 -5.81
N VAL A 158 6.88 -10.22 -4.89
CA VAL A 158 8.05 -9.37 -5.12
C VAL A 158 9.19 -9.89 -4.25
N LYS A 159 10.26 -10.40 -4.88
CA LYS A 159 11.39 -11.03 -4.17
C LYS A 159 12.22 -10.05 -3.35
N GLU A 160 12.44 -8.86 -3.90
CA GLU A 160 13.23 -7.80 -3.27
C GLU A 160 12.30 -6.64 -2.96
N TRP A 161 11.43 -6.83 -1.97
CA TRP A 161 10.36 -5.88 -1.65
C TRP A 161 10.86 -4.77 -0.70
N GLU A 162 11.43 -5.18 0.42
CA GLU A 162 11.91 -4.27 1.48
C GLU A 162 13.31 -4.67 1.89
N LYS A 163 14.18 -3.72 2.20
CA LYS A 163 15.51 -4.06 2.72
C LYS A 163 15.37 -4.54 4.16
N ALA A 164 15.94 -5.70 4.46
CA ALA A 164 15.87 -6.25 5.80
C ALA A 164 16.61 -5.37 6.80
N THR A 165 16.04 -5.18 7.99
CA THR A 165 16.71 -4.44 9.07
C THR A 165 17.58 -5.34 9.95
N SER A 166 17.40 -6.65 9.83
CA SER A 166 18.24 -7.68 10.42
C SER A 166 18.38 -8.90 9.49
N MET A 167 19.38 -9.75 9.74
CA MET A 167 19.62 -10.96 8.94
C MET A 167 18.48 -11.98 9.04
N GLU A 168 17.77 -12.00 10.17
CA GLU A 168 16.67 -12.92 10.44
C GLU A 168 15.41 -12.58 9.64
N GLU A 169 15.25 -11.32 9.24
CA GLU A 169 14.12 -10.88 8.41
C GLU A 169 14.37 -11.12 6.92
N ALA A 170 15.63 -11.23 6.52
CA ALA A 170 16.04 -11.31 5.13
C ALA A 170 15.70 -12.67 4.49
N SER A 171 15.46 -12.65 3.17
CA SER A 171 15.24 -13.87 2.40
C SER A 171 16.57 -14.63 2.25
N PRO A 172 16.55 -15.98 2.18
CA PRO A 172 17.78 -16.76 2.04
C PRO A 172 18.65 -16.29 0.86
N GLY A 173 19.88 -15.86 1.15
CA GLY A 173 20.84 -15.39 0.13
C GLY A 173 20.58 -13.97 -0.40
N SER A 174 19.79 -13.15 0.30
CA SER A 174 19.48 -11.77 -0.06
C SER A 174 19.50 -10.88 1.18
N ASP A 175 19.75 -9.58 1.00
CA ASP A 175 19.58 -8.55 2.04
C ASP A 175 18.14 -8.00 2.09
N PHE A 176 17.22 -8.61 1.33
CA PHE A 176 15.85 -8.15 1.18
C PHE A 176 14.82 -9.14 1.74
N ILE A 177 13.77 -8.56 2.29
CA ILE A 177 12.52 -9.21 2.63
C ILE A 177 11.67 -9.31 1.36
N SER A 178 11.15 -10.50 1.07
CA SER A 178 10.15 -10.69 0.02
C SER A 178 8.78 -10.14 0.46
N GLY A 179 7.95 -9.75 -0.49
CA GLY A 179 6.62 -9.18 -0.25
C GLY A 179 5.58 -9.71 -1.24
N THR A 180 4.31 -9.48 -0.93
CA THR A 180 3.20 -9.72 -1.86
C THR A 180 2.37 -8.44 -1.97
N VAL A 181 2.06 -8.05 -3.21
CA VAL A 181 1.15 -6.96 -3.56
C VAL A 181 -0.18 -7.56 -3.95
N TYR A 182 -1.26 -7.05 -3.37
CA TYR A 182 -2.64 -7.40 -3.68
C TYR A 182 -3.33 -6.18 -4.27
N LEU A 183 -3.92 -6.33 -5.44
CA LEU A 183 -4.73 -5.29 -6.07
C LEU A 183 -6.14 -5.81 -6.30
N TYR A 184 -7.10 -5.10 -5.72
CA TYR A 184 -8.52 -5.38 -5.83
C TYR A 184 -9.25 -4.15 -6.36
N ARG A 185 -10.40 -4.40 -6.97
CA ARG A 185 -11.33 -3.34 -7.37
C ARG A 185 -12.71 -3.61 -6.77
N LYS A 186 -13.34 -2.57 -6.24
CA LYS A 186 -14.73 -2.64 -5.77
C LYS A 186 -15.64 -2.60 -6.99
N LYS A 187 -16.57 -3.55 -7.12
CA LYS A 187 -17.50 -3.57 -8.27
C LYS A 187 -18.47 -2.39 -8.18
N VAL A 188 -18.83 -1.83 -9.33
CA VAL A 188 -19.91 -0.85 -9.43
C VAL A 188 -21.21 -1.64 -9.34
N ALA A 189 -22.13 -1.23 -8.45
CA ALA A 189 -23.46 -1.84 -8.42
C ALA A 189 -24.11 -1.67 -9.80
N SER A 190 -24.55 -2.78 -10.41
CA SER A 190 -25.33 -2.70 -11.63
C SER A 190 -26.61 -1.93 -11.32
N ALA A 191 -26.83 -0.81 -12.01
CA ALA A 191 -28.12 -0.14 -11.94
C ALA A 191 -29.19 -1.14 -12.38
N SER A 192 -30.07 -1.52 -11.45
CA SER A 192 -31.26 -2.30 -11.76
C SER A 192 -32.03 -1.50 -12.82
N THR A 193 -31.98 -1.97 -14.07
CA THR A 193 -32.84 -1.42 -15.12
C THR A 193 -34.25 -1.89 -14.78
N GLN A 194 -34.98 -1.10 -14.01
CA GLN A 194 -36.43 -1.25 -13.90
C GLN A 194 -37.01 -0.78 -15.23
N GLY A 195 -37.38 -1.76 -16.07
CA GLY A 195 -38.30 -1.56 -17.19
C GLY A 195 -39.74 -1.61 -16.74
#